data_AF-X1C4L0-F1
#
_entry.id   AF-X1C4L0-F1
#
_cell.length_a   1.000
_cell.length_b   1.000
_cell.length_c   1.000
_cell.angle_alpha   90.00
_cell.angle_beta   90.00
_cell.angle_gamma   90.00
#
_symmetry.space_group_name_H-M   'P 1'
#
loop_
_entity.id
_entity.type
_entity.pdbx_description
1 polymer ?
#
loop_
_entity_poly.entity_id
_entity_poly.type
_entity_poly.pdbx_seq_one_letter_code
_entity_poly.pdbx_strand_id
1 'polypeptide(L)' 'FIGDRFVFIDEIDYISLYVMSKMKHHIIANSSFSWWGAWLSEYDNKIVIAPEVWVNTREDTSDVIPNNWIKI' A
#
# COMPACT_ATOMS: atom_id res chain seq x y z
N PHE A 1 13.17 -14.22 -3.89
CA PHE A 1 12.67 -15.59 -4.20
C PHE A 1 11.52 -15.47 -5.18
N ILE A 2 11.55 -16.17 -6.31
CA ILE A 2 10.49 -16.11 -7.35
C ILE A 2 9.79 -17.48 -7.35
N GLY A 3 8.48 -17.47 -7.14
CA GLY A 3 7.61 -18.63 -7.35
C GLY A 3 6.62 -18.38 -8.47
N ASP A 4 5.80 -19.37 -8.81
CA ASP A 4 4.90 -19.33 -9.97
C ASP A 4 3.87 -18.19 -9.94
N ARG A 5 3.53 -17.71 -8.74
CA ARG A 5 2.50 -16.68 -8.51
C ARG A 5 2.93 -15.55 -7.58
N PHE A 6 4.16 -15.56 -7.11
CA PHE A 6 4.66 -14.55 -6.18
C PHE A 6 6.13 -14.25 -6.44
N VAL A 7 6.53 -13.01 -6.16
CA VAL A 7 7.91 -12.59 -6.19
C VAL A 7 8.20 -11.91 -4.86
N PHE A 8 9.19 -12.44 -4.15
CA PHE A 8 9.79 -11.79 -2.99
C PHE A 8 10.95 -10.93 -3.47
N ILE A 9 10.80 -9.63 -3.25
CA ILE A 9 11.77 -8.59 -3.53
C ILE A 9 12.48 -8.30 -2.20
N ASP A 10 13.79 -8.48 -2.19
CA ASP A 10 14.67 -8.18 -1.06
C ASP A 10 15.71 -7.16 -1.56
N GLU A 11 15.20 -5.99 -1.94
CA GLU A 11 15.96 -4.90 -2.56
C GLU A 11 15.92 -3.68 -1.64
N ILE A 12 16.83 -2.73 -1.90
CA ILE A 12 16.90 -1.46 -1.18
C ILE A 12 15.53 -0.76 -1.21
N ASP A 13 15.13 -0.16 -0.09
CA ASP A 13 13.79 0.40 0.14
C ASP A 13 13.23 1.26 -1.02
N TYR A 14 14.06 2.11 -1.64
CA TYR A 14 13.59 2.96 -2.73
C TYR A 14 13.27 2.18 -4.03
N ILE A 15 13.98 1.07 -4.28
CA ILE A 15 13.72 0.17 -5.41
C ILE A 15 12.40 -0.55 -5.15
N SER A 16 12.21 -1.06 -3.92
CA SER A 16 10.95 -1.69 -3.51
C SER A 16 9.77 -0.74 -3.67
N LEU A 17 9.91 0.53 -3.27
CA LEU A 17 8.86 1.54 -3.45
C LEU A 17 8.58 1.83 -4.93
N TYR A 18 9.61 1.89 -5.77
CA TYR A 18 9.46 2.04 -7.22
C TYR A 18 8.74 0.84 -7.85
N VAL A 19 9.04 -0.39 -7.43
CA VAL A 19 8.32 -1.57 -7.93
C VAL A 19 6.86 -1.54 -7.49
N MET A 20 6.58 -1.15 -6.24
CA MET A 20 5.22 -0.96 -5.75
C MET A 20 4.45 0.06 -6.58
N SER A 21 5.05 1.19 -6.98
CA SER A 21 4.37 2.17 -7.84
C SER A 21 3.98 1.62 -9.23
N LYS A 22 4.62 0.54 -9.67
CA LYS A 22 4.28 -0.17 -10.92
C LYS A 22 3.25 -1.29 -10.76
N MET A 23 2.75 -1.53 -9.54
CA MET A 23 1.67 -2.50 -9.29
C MET A 23 0.29 -1.93 -9.60
N LYS A 24 -0.62 -2.78 -10.10
CA LYS A 24 -1.99 -2.41 -10.49
C LYS A 24 -2.93 -2.24 -9.30
N HIS A 25 -2.79 -3.09 -8.29
CA HIS A 25 -3.65 -3.17 -7.12
C HIS A 25 -2.80 -3.44 -5.88
N HIS A 26 -3.30 -3.02 -4.71
CA HIS A 26 -2.53 -2.99 -3.48
C HIS A 26 -3.33 -3.52 -2.31
N ILE A 27 -2.70 -4.35 -1.49
CA ILE A 27 -3.14 -4.68 -0.13
C ILE A 27 -2.02 -4.19 0.77
N ILE A 28 -2.31 -3.25 1.65
CA ILE A 28 -1.30 -2.58 2.47
C ILE A 28 -1.49 -2.90 3.95
N ALA A 29 -0.39 -2.82 4.71
CA ALA A 29 -0.44 -2.79 6.16
C ALA A 29 -0.68 -1.35 6.65
N ASN A 30 -0.87 -1.19 7.96
CA ASN A 30 -0.80 0.10 8.64
C ASN A 30 0.66 0.60 8.72
N SER A 31 1.26 0.82 7.55
CA SER A 31 2.65 1.18 7.34
C SER A 31 2.74 2.31 6.33
N SER A 32 3.48 3.37 6.69
CA SER A 32 3.74 4.50 5.80
C SER A 32 4.45 4.07 4.52
N PHE A 33 5.29 3.03 4.58
CA PHE A 33 5.99 2.52 3.41
C PHE A 33 5.02 1.92 2.38
N SER A 34 4.14 1.01 2.82
CA SER A 34 3.14 0.43 1.92
C SER A 34 2.10 1.44 1.46
N TRP A 35 1.76 2.41 2.31
CA TRP A 35 0.89 3.52 1.96
C TRP A 35 1.45 4.33 0.78
N TRP A 36 2.72 4.73 0.86
CA TRP A 36 3.37 5.48 -0.22
C TRP A 36 3.50 4.66 -1.51
N GLY A 37 3.75 3.35 -1.41
CA GLY A 37 3.80 2.49 -2.60
C GLY A 37 2.46 2.43 -3.34
N ALA A 38 1.35 2.38 -2.61
CA ALA A 38 0.00 2.41 -3.19
C ALA A 38 -0.38 3.81 -3.72
N TRP A 39 -0.04 4.85 -2.96
CA TRP A 39 -0.30 6.24 -3.35
C TRP A 39 0.39 6.60 -4.66
N LEU A 40 1.68 6.27 -4.79
CA LEU A 40 2.50 6.55 -5.97
C LEU A 40 2.17 5.69 -7.20
N SER A 41 1.27 4.71 -7.07
CA SER A 41 0.89 3.87 -8.20
C SER A 41 0.27 4.67 -9.35
N GLU A 42 0.77 4.43 -10.56
CA GLU A 42 0.40 5.13 -11.80
C GLU A 42 -0.94 4.67 -12.41
N TYR A 43 -1.60 3.67 -11.82
CA TYR A 43 -2.86 3.15 -12.34
C TYR A 43 -4.06 3.90 -11.76
N ASP A 44 -4.79 4.63 -12.61
CA ASP A 44 -5.97 5.41 -12.19
C ASP A 44 -7.10 4.53 -11.63
N ASN A 45 -7.28 3.33 -12.18
CA ASN A 45 -8.28 2.35 -11.73
C ASN A 45 -7.72 1.36 -10.70
N LYS A 46 -6.73 1.78 -9.90
CA LYS A 46 -6.17 0.93 -8.84
C LYS A 46 -7.20 0.67 -7.74
N ILE A 47 -7.20 -0.56 -7.24
CA ILE A 47 -7.91 -0.95 -6.02
C ILE A 47 -6.85 -1.01 -4.93
N VAL A 48 -7.08 -0.27 -3.84
CA VAL A 48 -6.22 -0.27 -2.66
C VAL A 48 -7.07 -0.71 -1.47
N ILE A 49 -6.62 -1.76 -0.80
CA ILE A 49 -7.23 -2.28 0.43
C ILE A 49 -6.28 -1.95 1.59
N ALA A 50 -6.79 -1.21 2.57
CA ALA A 50 -6.07 -0.79 3.76
C ALA A 50 -6.79 -1.26 5.04
N PRO A 51 -6.09 -1.39 6.17
CA PRO A 51 -6.74 -1.67 7.45
C PRO A 51 -7.66 -0.53 7.87
N GLU A 52 -8.82 -0.85 8.44
CA GLU A 52 -9.76 0.12 9.00
C GLU A 52 -9.13 0.90 10.17
N VAL A 53 -8.41 0.18 11.03
CA VAL A 53 -7.67 0.78 12.16
C VAL A 53 -6.24 1.09 11.72
N TRP A 54 -5.95 2.36 11.45
CA TRP A 54 -4.60 2.79 11.07
C TRP A 54 -3.65 2.90 12.27
N VAL A 55 -4.06 3.67 13.28
CA VAL A 55 -3.32 3.84 14.54
C VAL A 55 -4.27 3.54 15.69
N ASN A 56 -3.82 2.75 16.67
CA ASN A 56 -4.60 2.49 17.88
C ASN A 56 -4.48 3.68 18.86
N THR A 57 -5.15 4.77 18.51
CA THR A 57 -5.17 6.04 19.27
C THR A 57 -6.61 6.54 19.43
N ARG A 58 -6.80 7.50 20.34
CA ARG A 58 -8.05 8.25 20.48
C ARG A 58 -8.11 9.46 19.56
N GLU A 59 -7.00 9.79 18.91
CA GLU A 59 -6.93 10.88 17.94
C GLU A 59 -7.68 10.51 16.66
N ASP A 60 -8.22 11.53 15.99
CA ASP A 60 -8.83 11.36 14.68
C ASP A 60 -7.75 11.05 13.65
N THR A 61 -7.90 9.92 12.96
CA THR A 61 -6.99 9.45 11.90
C THR A 61 -7.76 9.12 10.62
N SER A 62 -8.99 9.65 10.51
CA SER A 62 -9.89 9.38 9.39
C SER A 62 -9.38 9.91 8.04
N ASP A 63 -8.45 10.86 8.07
CA ASP A 63 -7.83 11.50 6.90
C ASP A 63 -6.60 10.73 6.35
N VAL A 64 -6.08 9.76 7.11
CA VAL A 64 -4.87 9.02 6.71
C VAL A 64 -5.13 8.10 5.52
N ILE A 65 -6.31 7.50 5.45
CA ILE A 65 -6.71 6.63 4.33
C ILE A 65 -7.61 7.42 3.38
N PRO A 66 -7.21 7.61 2.11
CA PRO A 66 -8.05 8.25 1.11
C PRO A 66 -9.43 7.59 1.00
N ASN A 67 -10.48 8.41 0.87
CA ASN A 67 -11.88 7.94 0.81
C ASN A 67 -12.19 6.99 -0.36
N ASN A 68 -11.36 7.01 -1.41
CA ASN A 68 -11.49 6.11 -2.55
C ASN A 68 -10.78 4.75 -2.35
N TRP A 69 -10.17 4.52 -1.20
CA TRP A 69 -9.58 3.22 -0.83
C TRP A 69 -10.58 2.41 -0.01
N ILE A 70 -10.47 1.08 -0.12
CA ILE A 70 -11.31 0.14 0.62
C ILE A 70 -10.67 -0.09 1.98
N LYS A 71 -11.44 0.10 3.06
CA LYS A 71 -11.03 -0.19 4.44
C LYS A 71 -11.65 -1.49 4.91
N ILE A 72 -10.86 -2.38 5.53
CA ILE A 72 -11.29 -3.67 6.09
C ILE A 72 -10.77 -3.93 7.49
#